data_AF-A0A2T7TNM2-F1
#
_entry.id   AF-A0A2T7TNM2-F1
#
_cell.length_a   1.000
_cell.length_b   1.000
_cell.length_c   1.000
_cell.angle_alpha   90.00
_cell.angle_beta   90.00
_cell.angle_gamma   90.00
#
_symmetry.space_group_name_H-M   'P 1'
#
loop_
_entity.id
_entity.type
_entity.pdbx_description
1 polymer ?
#
loop_
_entity_poly.entity_id
_entity_poly.type
_entity_poly.pdbx_seq_one_letter_code
_entity_poly.pdbx_strand_id
1 'polypeptide(L)'
;MDHPNTLAALERLAPTMAGMTEVLQVLTAGSISAGNRAVTTLLAKVIRQQLLDDGSEALGISFASKTLFGRCWAYWDRRFDNGLPPGSNDLRQLSSENLGPDPDFAHVAAHYDLPLVGRHT
;
A
#
# COMPACT_ATOMS: atom_id res chain seq x y z
N MET A 1 -6.37 0.19 -8.81
CA MET A 1 -6.64 -1.24 -8.55
C MET A 1 -8.11 -1.55 -8.77
N ASP A 2 -8.97 -0.61 -8.43
CA ASP A 2 -10.44 -0.57 -8.58
C ASP A 2 -10.96 -0.19 -9.97
N HIS A 3 -10.09 0.14 -10.93
CA HIS A 3 -10.51 0.42 -12.31
C HIS A 3 -10.93 -0.89 -13.03
N PRO A 4 -12.03 -0.91 -13.81
CA PRO A 4 -12.54 -2.14 -14.45
C PRO A 4 -11.49 -2.89 -15.29
N ASN A 5 -10.71 -2.16 -16.10
CA ASN A 5 -9.66 -2.78 -16.92
C ASN A 5 -8.55 -3.42 -16.07
N THR A 6 -8.23 -2.82 -14.91
CA THR A 6 -7.24 -3.37 -13.98
C THR A 6 -7.78 -4.64 -13.33
N LEU A 7 -9.05 -4.64 -12.91
CA LEU A 7 -9.70 -5.83 -12.34
C LEU A 7 -9.71 -6.99 -13.35
N ALA A 8 -10.13 -6.72 -14.59
CA ALA A 8 -10.13 -7.73 -15.66
C ALA A 8 -8.73 -8.26 -15.98
N ALA A 9 -7.70 -7.41 -15.91
CA ALA A 9 -6.31 -7.85 -16.08
C ALA A 9 -5.85 -8.75 -14.92
N LEU A 10 -6.19 -8.38 -13.68
CA LEU A 10 -5.87 -9.18 -12.49
C LEU A 10 -6.62 -10.52 -12.48
N GLU A 11 -7.87 -10.56 -12.94
CA GLU A 11 -8.62 -11.81 -13.13
C GLU A 11 -7.92 -12.76 -14.10
N ARG A 12 -7.38 -12.24 -15.22
CA ARG A 12 -6.61 -13.06 -16.17
C ARG A 12 -5.30 -13.58 -15.59
N LEU A 13 -4.69 -12.82 -14.67
CA LEU A 13 -3.46 -13.21 -13.98
C LEU A 13 -3.72 -14.16 -12.81
N ALA A 14 -4.92 -14.16 -12.21
CA ALA A 14 -5.23 -14.94 -11.01
C ALA A 14 -4.81 -16.42 -11.06
N PRO A 15 -4.96 -17.17 -12.17
CA PRO A 15 -4.54 -18.57 -12.25
C PRO A 15 -3.02 -18.77 -12.12
N THR A 16 -2.20 -17.76 -12.42
CA THR A 16 -0.72 -17.84 -12.33
C THR A 16 -0.19 -17.41 -10.97
N MET A 17 -1.06 -16.90 -10.09
CA MET A 17 -0.69 -16.42 -8.76
C MET A 17 -0.76 -17.56 -7.75
N ALA A 18 0.40 -18.05 -7.31
CA ALA A 18 0.48 -19.10 -6.29
C ALA A 18 -0.34 -18.71 -5.03
N GLY A 19 -1.24 -19.59 -4.60
CA GLY A 19 -2.12 -19.38 -3.45
C GLY A 19 -3.36 -18.51 -3.72
N MET A 20 -3.55 -17.94 -4.93
CA MET A 20 -4.74 -17.13 -5.21
C MET A 20 -5.98 -17.99 -5.42
N THR A 21 -5.86 -19.09 -6.17
CA THR A 21 -6.97 -20.01 -6.47
C THR A 21 -7.46 -20.77 -5.23
N GLU A 22 -6.62 -20.93 -4.22
CA GLU A 22 -6.98 -21.50 -2.91
C GLU A 22 -7.77 -20.49 -2.05
N VAL A 23 -7.54 -19.19 -2.26
CA VAL A 23 -8.11 -18.11 -1.44
C VAL A 23 -9.36 -17.51 -2.10
N LEU A 24 -9.45 -17.51 -3.43
CA LEU A 24 -10.57 -16.95 -4.20
C LEU A 24 -10.84 -17.76 -5.46
N GLN A 25 -12.11 -18.15 -5.64
CA GLN A 25 -12.58 -18.75 -6.90
C GLN A 25 -12.78 -17.70 -8.01
N VAL A 26 -13.17 -16.48 -7.64
CA VAL A 26 -13.35 -15.34 -8.55
C VAL A 26 -12.83 -14.07 -7.87
N LEU A 27 -12.02 -13.29 -8.59
CA LEU A 27 -11.62 -11.96 -8.15
C LEU A 27 -12.75 -10.99 -8.48
N THR A 28 -13.21 -10.22 -7.49
CA THR A 28 -14.29 -9.24 -7.67
C THR A 28 -13.89 -7.88 -7.10
N ALA A 29 -14.67 -6.84 -7.39
CA ALA A 29 -14.56 -5.54 -6.72
C ALA A 29 -14.66 -5.66 -5.18
N GLY A 30 -15.43 -6.63 -4.68
CA GLY A 30 -15.50 -6.96 -3.25
C GLY A 30 -14.18 -7.52 -2.74
N SER A 31 -13.54 -8.41 -3.49
CA SER A 31 -12.26 -9.03 -3.11
C SER A 31 -11.13 -8.01 -2.90
N ILE A 32 -11.12 -6.93 -3.71
CA ILE A 32 -10.08 -5.89 -3.65
C ILE A 32 -10.36 -4.81 -2.59
N SER A 33 -11.62 -4.65 -2.17
CA SER A 33 -12.05 -3.66 -1.17
C SER A 33 -12.28 -4.26 0.23
N ALA A 34 -12.35 -5.59 0.33
CA ALA A 34 -12.61 -6.32 1.56
C ALA A 34 -11.51 -6.20 2.63
N GLY A 35 -11.81 -6.70 3.83
CA GLY A 35 -10.86 -6.80 4.95
C GLY A 35 -9.80 -7.87 4.80
N ASN A 36 -9.89 -8.75 3.79
CA ASN A 36 -8.95 -9.86 3.62
C ASN A 36 -7.57 -9.34 3.17
N ARG A 37 -6.66 -9.20 4.14
CA ARG A 37 -5.29 -8.70 3.91
C ARG A 37 -4.43 -9.68 3.12
N ALA A 38 -4.70 -10.98 3.21
CA ALA A 38 -3.95 -11.98 2.44
C ALA A 38 -4.16 -11.77 0.93
N VAL A 39 -5.42 -11.59 0.51
CA VAL A 39 -5.79 -11.31 -0.88
C VAL A 39 -5.14 -10.02 -1.37
N THR A 40 -5.33 -8.91 -0.65
CA THR A 40 -4.82 -7.60 -1.08
C THR A 40 -3.29 -7.54 -1.11
N THR A 41 -2.62 -8.27 -0.20
CA THR A 41 -1.15 -8.43 -0.22
C THR A 41 -0.69 -9.26 -1.42
N LEU A 42 -1.38 -10.36 -1.72
CA LEU A 42 -1.03 -11.21 -2.86
C LEU A 42 -1.20 -10.45 -4.20
N LEU A 43 -2.29 -9.72 -4.35
CA LEU A 43 -2.51 -8.83 -5.51
C LEU A 43 -1.40 -7.78 -5.63
N ALA A 44 -1.05 -7.10 -4.53
CA ALA A 44 0.02 -6.11 -4.54
C ALA A 44 1.36 -6.72 -4.98
N LYS A 45 1.70 -7.92 -4.50
CA LYS A 45 2.94 -8.63 -4.89
C LYS A 45 2.99 -8.90 -6.40
N VAL A 46 1.88 -9.32 -6.99
CA VAL A 46 1.85 -9.64 -8.43
C VAL A 46 1.84 -8.39 -9.29
N ILE A 47 1.11 -7.34 -8.90
CA ILE A 47 1.17 -6.05 -9.61
C ILE A 47 2.60 -5.52 -9.60
N ARG A 48 3.32 -5.64 -8.48
CA ARG A 48 4.73 -5.24 -8.36
C ARG A 48 5.64 -5.95 -9.38
N GLN A 49 5.30 -7.17 -9.80
CA GLN A 49 6.11 -7.95 -10.73
C GLN A 49 5.80 -7.66 -12.21
N GLN A 50 4.79 -6.83 -12.51
CA GLN A 50 4.43 -6.54 -13.89
C GLN A 50 5.29 -5.42 -14.48
N LEU A 51 5.65 -5.60 -15.75
CA LEU A 51 6.05 -4.52 -16.64
C LEU A 51 4.80 -3.96 -17.31
N LEU A 52 4.73 -2.64 -17.39
CA LEU A 52 3.67 -1.91 -18.10
C LEU A 52 3.97 -1.92 -19.60
N ASP A 53 2.99 -1.49 -20.39
CA ASP A 53 3.08 -1.50 -21.87
C ASP A 53 4.22 -0.63 -22.42
N ASP A 54 4.67 0.36 -21.64
CA ASP A 54 5.82 1.22 -21.95
C ASP A 54 7.17 0.64 -21.50
N GLY A 55 7.16 -0.58 -20.94
CA GLY A 55 8.33 -1.26 -20.41
C GLY A 55 8.75 -0.79 -19.01
N SER A 56 8.03 0.14 -18.39
CA SER A 56 8.31 0.55 -17.02
C SER A 56 7.80 -0.48 -16.02
N GLU A 57 8.40 -0.53 -14.83
CA GLU A 57 7.80 -1.25 -13.71
C GLU A 57 6.62 -0.45 -13.14
N ALA A 58 5.66 -1.14 -12.53
CA ALA A 58 4.62 -0.46 -11.76
C ALA A 58 5.23 0.29 -10.55
N LEU A 59 4.90 1.59 -10.41
CA LEU A 59 5.36 2.46 -9.31
C LEU A 59 4.60 2.21 -7.99
N GLY A 60 3.37 1.75 -8.07
CA GLY A 60 2.52 1.58 -6.90
C GLY A 60 1.13 1.07 -7.22
N ILE A 61 0.31 1.00 -6.18
CA ILE A 61 -1.12 0.74 -6.27
C ILE A 61 -1.91 1.92 -5.74
N SER A 62 -3.12 2.03 -6.24
CA SER A 62 -4.04 3.05 -5.82
C SER A 62 -5.46 2.51 -5.83
N PHE A 63 -6.27 2.92 -4.86
CA PHE A 63 -7.58 2.32 -4.59
C PHE A 63 -8.49 3.31 -3.85
N ALA A 64 -9.80 3.19 -4.05
CA ALA A 64 -10.79 3.94 -3.29
C ALA A 64 -10.62 3.73 -1.77
N SER A 65 -10.73 4.82 -1.01
CA SER A 65 -10.74 4.74 0.45
C SER A 65 -11.93 3.91 0.94
N LYS A 66 -11.74 3.17 2.05
CA LYS A 66 -12.83 2.43 2.71
C LYS A 66 -13.91 3.34 3.28
N THR A 67 -13.57 4.58 3.60
CA THR A 67 -14.54 5.60 4.03
C THR A 67 -15.25 6.27 2.85
N LEU A 68 -14.96 5.84 1.61
CA LEU A 68 -15.40 6.46 0.36
C LEU A 68 -14.99 7.94 0.22
N PHE A 69 -14.14 8.43 1.11
CA PHE A 69 -13.60 9.78 1.07
C PHE A 69 -12.14 9.72 0.65
N GLY A 70 -11.86 10.25 -0.54
CA GLY A 70 -10.51 10.30 -1.11
C GLY A 70 -10.01 8.96 -1.65
N ARG A 71 -8.73 8.96 -2.02
CA ARG A 71 -8.08 7.86 -2.71
C ARG A 71 -6.79 7.52 -2.00
N CYS A 72 -6.62 6.25 -1.67
CA CYS A 72 -5.40 5.77 -1.06
C CYS A 72 -4.38 5.44 -2.15
N TRP A 73 -3.12 5.74 -1.85
CA TRP A 73 -1.99 5.47 -2.70
C TRP A 73 -0.93 4.76 -1.87
N ALA A 74 -0.36 3.69 -2.43
CA ALA A 74 0.79 3.02 -1.89
C ALA A 74 1.82 2.89 -3.01
N TYR A 75 3.08 3.20 -2.72
CA TYR A 75 4.16 3.13 -3.69
C TYR A 75 5.17 2.07 -3.27
N TRP A 76 5.91 1.51 -4.23
CA TRP A 76 7.06 0.66 -3.94
C TRP A 76 8.34 1.48 -4.05
N ASP A 77 9.17 1.45 -3.01
CA ASP A 77 10.47 2.09 -3.03
C ASP A 77 11.48 1.22 -3.79
N ARG A 78 11.42 1.32 -5.13
CA ARG A 78 12.31 0.58 -6.04
C ARG A 78 13.78 0.98 -5.87
N ARG A 79 14.05 2.20 -5.40
CA ARG A 79 15.42 2.65 -5.18
C ARG A 79 16.01 1.95 -3.97
N PHE A 80 15.25 1.90 -2.88
CA PHE A 80 15.60 1.11 -1.71
C PHE A 80 15.78 -0.38 -2.08
N ASP A 81 14.86 -0.96 -2.85
CA ASP A 81 14.97 -2.36 -3.31
C ASP A 81 16.27 -2.62 -4.08
N ASN A 82 16.72 -1.65 -4.87
CA ASN A 82 17.95 -1.73 -5.67
C ASN A 82 19.21 -1.32 -4.88
N GLY A 83 19.11 -1.08 -3.57
CA GLY A 83 20.23 -0.62 -2.73
C GLY A 83 20.73 0.78 -3.09
N LEU A 84 19.90 1.59 -3.75
CA LEU A 84 20.23 2.95 -4.15
C LEU A 84 19.83 3.94 -3.04
N PRO A 85 20.58 5.05 -2.87
CA PRO A 85 20.18 6.11 -1.95
C PRO A 85 18.89 6.80 -2.42
N PRO A 86 18.14 7.48 -1.55
CA PRO A 86 16.93 8.21 -1.94
C PRO A 86 17.18 9.21 -3.08
N GLY A 87 16.28 9.23 -4.06
CA GLY A 87 16.30 10.11 -5.21
C GLY A 87 15.74 11.51 -4.92
N SER A 88 15.64 12.33 -5.97
CA SER A 88 14.99 13.65 -5.88
C SER A 88 13.48 13.55 -5.66
N ASN A 89 12.86 12.46 -6.14
CA ASN A 89 11.42 12.25 -6.12
C ASN A 89 10.96 11.28 -5.02
N ASP A 90 11.89 10.75 -4.22
CA ASP A 90 11.53 9.88 -3.10
C ASP A 90 10.98 10.70 -1.93
N LEU A 91 10.15 10.06 -1.11
CA LEU A 91 9.63 10.70 0.10
C LEU A 91 10.79 11.13 1.00
N ARG A 92 10.87 12.43 1.24
CA ARG A 92 11.80 13.00 2.22
C ARG A 92 11.01 13.30 3.48
N GLN A 93 11.47 12.75 4.60
CA GLN A 93 10.96 13.18 5.89
C GLN A 93 11.35 14.65 6.11
N LEU A 94 10.37 15.54 6.06
CA LEU A 94 10.56 16.98 6.28
C LEU A 94 10.53 17.32 7.77
N SER A 95 9.58 16.72 8.47
CA SER A 95 9.39 16.85 9.91
C SER A 95 8.96 15.50 10.48
N SER A 96 9.13 15.35 11.78
CA SER A 96 8.47 14.31 12.55
C SER A 96 7.96 14.95 13.82
N GLU A 97 6.66 14.87 14.00
CA GLU A 97 5.94 15.55 15.07
C GLU A 97 4.89 14.61 15.64
N ASN A 98 4.57 14.81 16.91
CA ASN A 98 3.41 14.16 17.51
C ASN A 98 2.13 14.69 16.86
N LEU A 99 1.10 13.85 16.82
CA LEU A 99 -0.22 14.24 16.31
C LEU A 99 -0.85 15.27 17.26
N GLY A 100 -0.66 16.56 16.95
CA GLY A 100 -1.21 17.68 17.69
C GLY A 100 -0.78 17.77 19.16
N PRO A 101 -1.21 18.82 19.89
CA PRO A 101 -1.15 18.86 21.35
C PRO A 101 -2.29 18.03 21.96
N ASP A 102 -2.50 16.81 21.46
CA ASP A 102 -3.63 15.97 21.83
C ASP A 102 -3.29 15.17 23.11
N PRO A 103 -3.97 15.41 24.26
CA PRO A 103 -3.73 14.66 25.47
C PRO A 103 -4.07 13.17 25.34
N ASP A 104 -5.01 12.79 24.46
CA ASP A 104 -5.36 11.40 24.22
C ASP A 104 -4.22 10.69 23.48
N PHE A 105 -3.56 11.39 22.54
CA PHE A 105 -2.36 10.87 21.89
C PHE A 105 -1.25 10.58 22.91
N ALA A 106 -0.98 11.50 23.83
CA ALA A 106 0.04 11.31 24.88
C ALA A 106 -0.29 10.13 25.81
N HIS A 107 -1.55 9.99 26.20
CA HIS A 107 -2.02 8.88 27.04
C HIS A 107 -1.83 7.53 26.34
N VAL A 108 -2.26 7.42 25.07
CA VAL A 108 -2.14 6.19 24.28
C VAL A 108 -0.67 5.85 24.02
N ALA A 109 0.16 6.84 23.67
CA ALA A 109 1.59 6.63 23.45
C ALA A 109 2.27 6.09 24.71
N ALA A 110 1.98 6.64 25.89
CA ALA A 110 2.50 6.12 27.15
C ALA A 110 1.98 4.71 27.47
N HIS A 111 0.72 4.43 27.19
CA HIS A 111 0.12 3.11 27.44
C HIS A 111 0.77 1.99 26.61
N TYR A 112 1.15 2.30 25.37
CA TYR A 112 1.75 1.34 24.43
C TYR A 112 3.27 1.45 24.28
N ASP A 113 3.94 2.27 25.11
CA ASP A 113 5.39 2.53 25.06
C ASP A 113 5.86 3.01 23.66
N LEU A 114 5.06 3.87 23.02
CA LEU A 114 5.38 4.45 21.72
C LEU A 114 6.28 5.69 21.90
N PRO A 115 7.29 5.90 21.02
CA PRO A 115 8.17 7.05 21.11
C PRO A 115 7.41 8.35 20.81
N LEU A 116 7.52 9.33 21.71
CA LEU A 116 7.06 10.70 21.47
C LEU A 116 8.14 11.47 20.72
N VAL A 117 7.81 11.95 19.52
CA VAL A 117 8.76 12.67 18.67
C VAL A 117 8.68 14.16 18.98
N GLY A 118 9.82 14.79 19.30
CA GLY A 118 9.88 16.23 19.55
C GLY A 118 10.07 16.70 21.00
N ARG A 119 10.75 15.94 21.87
CA ARG A 119 11.45 16.58 23.01
C ARG A 119 12.87 16.93 22.59
N HIS A 120 13.01 18.06 21.89
CA HIS A 120 14.27 18.78 21.95
C HIS A 120 14.35 19.44 23.33
N THR A 121 15.37 19.07 24.10
CA THR A 121 15.78 19.82 25.28
C THR A 121 16.45 21.12 24.86
#